data_AF-A0A139IGW1-F1
#
_entry.id   AF-A0A139IGW1-F1
#
_cell.length_a   1.000
_cell.length_b   1.000
_cell.length_c   1.000
_cell.angle_alpha   90.00
_cell.angle_beta   90.00
_cell.angle_gamma   90.00
#
_symmetry.space_group_name_H-M   'P 1'
#
loop_
_entity.id
_entity.type
_entity.pdbx_description
1 polymer ?
#
loop_
_entity_poly.entity_id
_entity_poly.type
_entity_poly.pdbx_seq_one_letter_code
_entity_poly.pdbx_strand_id
1 'polypeptide(L)'
;MLCRKLFPRALNTLHFAAPRSFATKMAVPPQNFTLDPKIFNPTLYSHLRDFWFQGLPQDSVSPNEETNRRWWGVGRSETEAKEIDISCHSNYAHALESISPSHLALPPFKSYDADAENLAKPFLSPLESQKDDREAADTLLSLILLLDQIPRNIYRTPPNLSLV
;
A
#
# COMPACT_ATOMS: atom_id res chain seq x y z
N MET A 1 28.50 69.98 19.93
CA MET A 1 27.70 68.74 20.05
C MET A 1 28.49 67.59 19.43
N LEU A 2 29.04 66.73 20.28
CA LEU A 2 29.85 65.56 19.96
C LEU A 2 28.99 64.33 19.62
N CYS A 3 29.67 63.31 19.06
CA CYS A 3 29.37 61.88 19.03
C CYS A 3 28.75 61.31 17.75
N ARG A 4 29.63 61.06 16.76
CA ARG A 4 29.52 59.92 15.83
C ARG A 4 29.67 58.62 16.63
N LYS A 5 28.63 57.79 16.68
CA LYS A 5 28.69 56.42 17.20
C LYS A 5 29.09 55.46 16.07
N LEU A 6 30.25 54.85 16.24
CA LEU A 6 30.67 53.57 15.63
C LEU A 6 29.79 52.44 16.17
N PHE A 7 29.55 51.39 15.37
CA PHE A 7 29.46 49.94 15.72
C PHE A 7 28.81 49.12 14.56
N PRO A 8 29.03 47.78 14.45
CA PRO A 8 29.87 47.19 13.41
C PRO A 8 29.12 46.28 12.40
N ARG A 9 29.81 45.92 11.30
CA ARG A 9 29.41 44.90 10.32
C ARG A 9 29.27 43.53 11.00
N ALA A 10 28.06 42.98 11.01
CA ALA A 10 27.84 41.56 11.29
C ALA A 10 28.25 40.73 10.06
N LEU A 11 29.18 39.79 10.26
CA LEU A 11 29.51 38.74 9.31
C LEU A 11 28.36 37.72 9.30
N ASN A 12 27.69 37.58 8.15
CA ASN A 12 26.75 36.47 7.93
C ASN A 12 27.56 35.18 7.75
N THR A 13 27.56 34.34 8.78
CA THR A 13 28.05 32.96 8.69
C THR A 13 27.04 32.17 7.85
N LEU A 14 27.34 31.96 6.57
CA LEU A 14 26.63 31.01 5.72
C LEU A 14 26.99 29.59 6.19
N HIS A 15 26.12 28.99 7.00
CA HIS A 15 26.17 27.55 7.23
C HIS A 15 25.70 26.84 5.94
N PHE A 16 26.66 26.38 5.14
CA PHE A 16 26.40 25.35 4.14
C PHE A 16 26.02 24.06 4.89
N ALA A 17 24.73 23.79 4.98
CA ALA A 17 24.24 22.47 5.35
C ALA A 17 24.66 21.50 4.24
N ALA A 18 25.54 20.55 4.56
CA ALA A 18 25.89 19.48 3.65
C ALA A 18 24.61 18.72 3.27
N PRO A 19 24.37 18.38 1.98
CA PRO A 19 23.24 17.58 1.61
C PRO A 19 23.38 16.21 2.28
N ARG A 20 22.36 15.82 3.06
CA ARG A 20 22.20 14.43 3.49
C ARG A 20 22.13 13.59 2.22
N SER A 21 23.17 12.82 1.96
CA SER A 21 23.12 11.74 0.99
C SER A 21 22.15 10.69 1.53
N PHE A 22 20.88 10.81 1.13
CA PHE A 22 19.97 9.68 1.20
C PHE A 22 20.43 8.74 0.10
N ALA A 23 21.05 7.62 0.48
CA ALA A 23 21.25 6.53 -0.46
C ALA A 23 19.87 6.14 -1.01
N THR A 24 19.57 6.58 -2.22
CA THR A 24 18.37 6.16 -2.94
C THR A 24 18.55 4.66 -3.17
N LYS A 25 17.85 3.82 -2.40
CA LYS A 25 17.72 2.42 -2.77
C LYS A 25 17.09 2.44 -4.16
N MET A 26 17.85 2.01 -5.16
CA MET A 26 17.34 1.89 -6.52
C MET A 26 16.25 0.81 -6.51
N ALA A 27 15.12 1.10 -7.14
CA ALA A 27 14.07 0.12 -7.36
C ALA A 27 14.64 -1.11 -8.09
N VAL A 28 14.19 -2.30 -7.71
CA VAL A 28 14.72 -3.57 -8.18
C VAL A 28 13.75 -4.19 -9.18
N PRO A 29 14.22 -4.79 -10.30
CA PRO A 29 13.34 -5.46 -11.25
C PRO A 29 12.65 -6.68 -10.61
N PRO A 30 11.45 -7.09 -11.08
CA PRO A 30 10.64 -8.14 -10.45
C PRO A 30 11.38 -9.47 -10.28
N GLN A 31 12.28 -9.82 -11.20
CA GLN A 31 13.04 -11.06 -11.17
C GLN A 31 13.99 -11.17 -9.96
N ASN A 32 14.40 -10.02 -9.41
CA ASN A 32 15.31 -9.91 -8.26
C ASN A 32 14.61 -9.34 -7.02
N PHE A 33 13.32 -9.01 -7.13
CA PHE A 33 12.56 -8.46 -6.03
C PHE A 33 11.98 -9.58 -5.18
N THR A 34 12.07 -9.42 -3.85
CA THR A 34 11.51 -10.34 -2.88
C THR A 34 10.64 -9.57 -1.91
N LEU A 35 9.46 -10.11 -1.58
CA LEU A 35 8.62 -9.55 -0.54
C LEU A 35 9.34 -9.61 0.81
N ASP A 36 9.25 -8.54 1.60
CA ASP A 36 9.81 -8.52 2.95
C ASP A 36 8.96 -9.44 3.84
N PRO A 37 9.50 -10.57 4.37
CA PRO A 37 8.73 -11.49 5.20
C PRO A 37 8.31 -10.88 6.54
N LYS A 38 8.88 -9.74 6.95
CA LYS A 38 8.41 -9.00 8.14
C LYS A 38 7.10 -8.26 7.87
N ILE A 39 6.78 -7.99 6.61
CA ILE A 39 5.55 -7.32 6.17
C ILE A 39 4.57 -8.38 5.62
N PHE A 40 5.02 -9.15 4.63
CA PHE A 40 4.23 -10.14 3.91
C PHE A 40 4.26 -11.50 4.62
N ASN A 41 3.44 -11.62 5.67
CA ASN A 41 3.39 -12.79 6.55
C ASN A 41 1.94 -13.19 6.87
N PRO A 42 1.73 -14.36 7.52
CA PRO A 42 0.39 -14.84 7.87
C PRO A 42 -0.46 -13.84 8.65
N THR A 43 0.15 -13.03 9.52
CA THR A 43 -0.57 -12.01 10.31
C THR A 43 -1.16 -10.91 9.42
N LEU A 44 -0.39 -10.40 8.44
CA LEU A 44 -0.92 -9.44 7.47
C LEU A 44 -2.08 -10.07 6.67
N TYR A 45 -1.89 -11.30 6.20
CA TYR A 45 -2.88 -11.96 5.35
C TYR A 45 -4.19 -12.24 6.09
N SER A 46 -4.14 -12.76 7.31
CA SER A 46 -5.33 -12.99 8.13
C SER A 46 -6.02 -11.66 8.46
N HIS A 47 -5.26 -10.65 8.89
CA HIS A 47 -5.82 -9.35 9.24
C HIS A 47 -6.52 -8.67 8.06
N LEU A 48 -5.99 -8.80 6.84
CA LEU A 48 -6.65 -8.32 5.62
C LEU A 48 -8.02 -8.98 5.40
N ARG A 49 -8.11 -10.31 5.56
CA ARG A 49 -9.38 -11.04 5.40
C ARG A 49 -10.36 -10.68 6.51
N ASP A 50 -9.90 -10.68 7.77
CA ASP A 50 -10.72 -10.33 8.93
C ASP A 50 -11.31 -8.92 8.81
N PHE A 51 -10.49 -7.96 8.34
CA PHE A 51 -10.94 -6.59 8.09
C PHE A 51 -11.92 -6.49 6.92
N TRP A 52 -11.65 -7.19 5.82
CA TRP A 52 -12.45 -7.05 4.59
C TRP A 52 -13.79 -7.77 4.65
N PHE A 53 -13.82 -8.93 5.30
CA PHE A 53 -14.99 -9.78 5.52
C PHE A 53 -15.57 -9.63 6.93
N GLN A 54 -15.24 -8.54 7.63
CA GLN A 54 -15.78 -8.26 8.97
C GLN A 54 -17.30 -8.41 8.99
N GLY A 55 -17.81 -9.13 9.99
CA GLY A 55 -19.23 -9.40 10.15
C GLY A 55 -19.78 -10.51 9.25
N LEU A 56 -18.97 -11.12 8.38
CA LEU A 56 -19.37 -12.23 7.52
C LEU A 56 -18.88 -13.57 8.11
N PRO A 57 -19.80 -14.51 8.45
CA PRO A 57 -19.41 -15.86 8.87
C PRO A 57 -18.60 -16.59 7.79
N GLN A 58 -17.65 -17.44 8.21
CA GLN A 58 -16.68 -18.11 7.35
C GLN A 58 -17.31 -19.01 6.26
N ASP A 59 -18.51 -19.53 6.49
CA ASP A 59 -19.23 -20.41 5.56
C ASP A 59 -20.34 -19.67 4.78
N SER A 60 -20.31 -18.35 4.76
CA SER A 60 -21.30 -17.54 4.04
C SER A 60 -21.12 -17.67 2.54
N VAL A 61 -22.20 -18.00 1.83
CA VAL A 61 -22.24 -18.07 0.37
C VAL A 61 -22.64 -16.75 -0.31
N SER A 62 -23.04 -15.75 0.49
CA SER A 62 -23.50 -14.45 0.01
C SER A 62 -23.11 -13.33 0.97
N PRO A 63 -22.82 -12.11 0.49
CA PRO A 63 -22.57 -10.97 1.34
C PRO A 63 -23.82 -10.58 2.14
N ASN A 64 -23.63 -10.06 3.36
CA ASN A 64 -24.69 -9.47 4.15
C ASN A 64 -24.77 -7.95 3.91
N GLU A 65 -25.71 -7.26 4.59
CA GLU A 65 -25.90 -5.82 4.42
C GLU A 65 -24.66 -5.01 4.81
N GLU A 66 -23.99 -5.37 5.92
CA GLU A 66 -22.76 -4.71 6.39
C GLU A 66 -21.64 -4.83 5.35
N THR A 67 -21.43 -6.04 4.82
CA THR A 67 -20.45 -6.32 3.78
C THR A 67 -20.76 -5.56 2.49
N ASN A 68 -22.03 -5.54 2.05
CA ASN A 68 -22.44 -4.80 0.85
C ASN A 68 -22.23 -3.29 1.02
N ARG A 69 -22.55 -2.74 2.21
CA ARG A 69 -22.34 -1.34 2.53
C ARG A 69 -20.85 -0.99 2.49
N ARG A 70 -19.99 -1.85 3.04
CA ARG A 70 -18.53 -1.68 3.08
C ARG A 70 -17.89 -1.77 1.69
N TRP A 71 -18.24 -2.77 0.88
CA TRP A 71 -17.64 -2.98 -0.44
C TRP A 71 -18.17 -1.98 -1.46
N TRP A 72 -19.49 -1.84 -1.56
CA TRP A 72 -20.16 -1.13 -2.66
C TRP A 72 -20.68 0.25 -2.29
N GLY A 73 -20.86 0.52 -1.00
CA GLY A 73 -21.34 1.83 -0.55
C GLY A 73 -22.85 1.94 -0.47
N VAL A 74 -23.57 0.84 -0.69
CA VAL A 74 -25.02 0.78 -0.59
C VAL A 74 -25.47 1.16 0.82
N GLY A 75 -26.10 2.33 0.97
CA GLY A 75 -26.57 2.83 2.27
C GLY A 75 -25.48 3.35 3.21
N ARG A 76 -24.24 3.56 2.72
CA ARG A 76 -23.10 4.01 3.54
C ARG A 76 -23.14 5.52 3.77
N SER A 77 -22.87 5.96 5.00
CA SER A 77 -22.68 7.39 5.29
C SER A 77 -21.31 7.90 4.84
N GLU A 78 -21.16 9.22 4.66
CA GLU A 78 -19.85 9.82 4.33
C GLU A 78 -18.82 9.62 5.45
N THR A 79 -19.26 9.69 6.72
CA THR A 79 -18.39 9.44 7.88
C THR A 79 -17.86 8.01 7.87
N GLU A 80 -18.74 7.03 7.66
CA GLU A 80 -18.37 5.61 7.57
C GLU A 80 -17.44 5.36 6.37
N ALA A 81 -17.66 6.02 5.23
CA ALA A 81 -16.75 5.94 4.09
C ALA A 81 -15.33 6.39 4.46
N LYS A 82 -15.21 7.54 5.14
CA LYS A 82 -13.92 8.08 5.60
C LYS A 82 -13.24 7.18 6.63
N GLU A 83 -13.99 6.60 7.56
CA GLU A 83 -13.44 5.69 8.57
C GLU A 83 -12.85 4.41 7.95
N ILE A 84 -13.51 3.86 6.92
CA ILE A 84 -13.00 2.72 6.16
C ILE A 84 -11.72 3.13 5.41
N ASP A 85 -11.73 4.27 4.71
CA ASP A 85 -10.57 4.73 3.95
C ASP A 85 -9.36 5.01 4.88
N ILE A 86 -9.58 5.61 6.05
CA ILE A 86 -8.58 5.82 7.10
C ILE A 86 -8.04 4.49 7.62
N SER A 87 -8.92 3.50 7.85
CA SER A 87 -8.51 2.17 8.32
C SER A 87 -7.66 1.45 7.27
N CYS A 88 -8.06 1.52 5.99
CA CYS A 88 -7.28 0.97 4.88
C CYS A 88 -5.89 1.59 4.84
N HIS A 89 -5.81 2.92 4.91
CA HIS A 89 -4.54 3.64 4.91
C HIS A 89 -3.67 3.25 6.12
N SER A 90 -4.23 3.30 7.32
CA SER A 90 -3.47 3.10 8.57
C SER A 90 -2.90 1.68 8.67
N ASN A 91 -3.67 0.69 8.22
CA ASN A 91 -3.28 -0.71 8.36
C ASN A 91 -2.38 -1.18 7.21
N TYR A 92 -2.58 -0.69 5.98
CA TYR A 92 -2.03 -1.34 4.78
C TYR A 92 -1.18 -0.46 3.87
N ALA A 93 -1.15 0.87 4.07
CA ALA A 93 -0.34 1.75 3.23
C ALA A 93 1.16 1.38 3.27
N HIS A 94 1.67 0.92 4.41
CA HIS A 94 3.08 0.52 4.55
C HIS A 94 3.42 -0.70 3.66
N ALA A 95 2.51 -1.66 3.54
CA ALA A 95 2.70 -2.84 2.71
C ALA A 95 2.70 -2.46 1.22
N LEU A 96 1.78 -1.58 0.80
CA LEU A 96 1.74 -1.01 -0.55
C LEU A 96 2.99 -0.18 -0.87
N GLU A 97 3.47 0.61 0.09
CA GLU A 97 4.67 1.42 -0.10
C GLU A 97 5.91 0.54 -0.31
N SER A 98 6.00 -0.59 0.39
CA SER A 98 7.12 -1.53 0.25
C SER A 98 7.23 -2.19 -1.13
N ILE A 99 6.15 -2.16 -1.93
CA ILE A 99 6.08 -2.63 -3.31
C ILE A 99 5.85 -1.48 -4.30
N SER A 100 6.02 -0.22 -3.87
CA SER A 100 5.83 0.95 -4.72
C SER A 100 6.89 1.01 -5.84
N PRO A 101 6.71 1.85 -6.87
CA PRO A 101 7.71 2.04 -7.93
C PRO A 101 9.10 2.48 -7.44
N SER A 102 9.21 2.95 -6.20
CA SER A 102 10.50 3.26 -5.57
C SER A 102 11.27 2.02 -5.09
N HIS A 103 10.58 0.88 -4.93
CA HIS A 103 11.14 -0.40 -4.49
C HIS A 103 11.10 -1.47 -5.59
N LEU A 104 10.03 -1.52 -6.38
CA LEU A 104 9.80 -2.47 -7.47
C LEU A 104 9.80 -1.75 -8.82
N ALA A 105 10.86 -1.94 -9.61
CA ALA A 105 11.01 -1.32 -10.92
C ALA A 105 10.27 -2.14 -11.98
N LEU A 106 9.11 -1.67 -12.46
CA LEU A 106 8.39 -2.35 -13.52
C LEU A 106 9.12 -2.17 -14.87
N PRO A 107 9.37 -3.25 -15.64
CA PRO A 107 9.92 -3.13 -16.98
C PRO A 107 8.94 -2.42 -17.92
N PRO A 108 9.40 -1.84 -19.05
CA PRO A 108 8.51 -1.35 -20.08
C PRO A 108 7.54 -2.44 -20.51
N PHE A 109 6.24 -2.14 -20.48
CA PHE A 109 5.19 -3.08 -20.87
C PHE A 109 5.35 -3.50 -22.34
N LYS A 110 5.31 -4.80 -22.59
CA LYS A 110 5.35 -5.42 -23.90
C LYS A 110 3.99 -6.01 -24.27
N SER A 111 3.46 -6.88 -23.41
CA SER A 111 2.16 -7.54 -23.58
C SER A 111 1.81 -8.31 -22.29
N TYR A 112 0.52 -8.59 -22.07
CA TYR A 112 0.09 -9.38 -20.92
C TYR A 112 0.80 -10.74 -20.84
N ASP A 113 0.83 -11.50 -21.94
CA ASP A 113 1.43 -12.84 -21.97
C ASP A 113 2.93 -12.82 -21.66
N ALA A 114 3.65 -11.78 -22.11
CA ALA A 114 5.09 -11.67 -21.88
C ALA A 114 5.45 -11.20 -20.46
N ASP A 115 4.59 -10.39 -19.84
CA ASP A 115 4.95 -9.67 -18.60
C ASP A 115 4.28 -10.26 -17.36
N ALA A 116 3.10 -10.89 -17.48
CA ALA A 116 2.30 -11.32 -16.33
C ALA A 116 3.04 -12.27 -15.38
N GLU A 117 3.69 -13.31 -15.92
CA GLU A 117 4.40 -14.31 -15.10
C GLU A 117 5.54 -13.67 -14.30
N ASN A 118 6.37 -12.85 -14.96
CA ASN A 118 7.51 -12.20 -14.33
C ASN A 118 7.09 -11.18 -13.27
N LEU A 119 5.99 -10.47 -13.50
CA LEU A 119 5.44 -9.51 -12.55
C LEU A 119 4.81 -10.17 -11.34
N ALA A 120 4.11 -11.29 -11.53
CA ALA A 120 3.43 -12.02 -10.45
C ALA A 120 4.41 -12.80 -9.57
N LYS A 121 5.54 -13.26 -10.12
CA LYS A 121 6.46 -14.19 -9.45
C LYS A 121 6.81 -13.83 -7.99
N PRO A 122 7.17 -12.59 -7.61
CA PRO A 122 7.46 -12.27 -6.21
C PRO A 122 6.27 -12.52 -5.26
N PHE A 123 5.05 -12.33 -5.77
CA PHE A 123 3.80 -12.47 -5.04
C PHE A 123 3.28 -13.91 -5.00
N LEU A 124 3.79 -14.80 -5.85
CA LEU A 124 3.47 -16.23 -5.81
C LEU A 124 4.34 -17.01 -4.83
N SER A 125 5.54 -16.50 -4.49
CA SER A 125 6.45 -17.15 -3.55
C SER A 125 5.83 -17.50 -2.18
N PRO A 126 4.92 -16.71 -1.57
CA PRO A 126 4.29 -17.08 -0.31
C PRO A 126 3.32 -18.25 -0.43
N LEU A 127 2.80 -18.53 -1.63
CA LEU A 127 1.88 -19.65 -1.90
C LEU A 127 2.65 -20.96 -2.04
N GLU A 128 3.82 -20.91 -2.67
CA GLU A 128 4.68 -22.09 -2.89
C GLU A 128 5.16 -22.72 -1.57
N SER A 129 5.19 -21.93 -0.48
CA SER A 129 5.54 -22.42 0.85
C SER A 129 4.38 -23.07 1.64
N GLN A 130 3.15 -22.98 1.14
CA GLN A 130 1.98 -23.51 1.85
C GLN A 130 1.85 -25.03 1.64
N LYS A 131 1.40 -25.72 2.67
CA LYS A 131 1.19 -27.19 2.63
C LYS A 131 -0.24 -27.57 2.32
N ASP A 132 -1.15 -26.62 2.44
CA ASP A 132 -2.59 -26.80 2.34
C ASP A 132 -3.16 -25.84 1.30
N ASP A 133 -4.03 -26.38 0.43
CA ASP A 133 -4.63 -25.63 -0.68
C ASP A 133 -5.51 -24.48 -0.19
N ARG A 134 -6.15 -24.65 0.98
CA ARG A 134 -6.98 -23.60 1.57
C ARG A 134 -6.10 -22.47 2.12
N GLU A 135 -5.00 -22.76 2.78
CA GLU A 135 -4.03 -21.74 3.21
C GLU A 135 -3.43 -20.96 2.02
N ALA A 136 -3.13 -21.64 0.91
CA ALA A 136 -2.68 -21.01 -0.32
C ALA A 136 -3.76 -20.10 -0.93
N ALA A 137 -5.01 -20.57 -0.99
CA ALA A 137 -6.14 -19.79 -1.50
C ALA A 137 -6.42 -18.55 -0.63
N ASP A 138 -6.37 -18.69 0.69
CA ASP A 138 -6.53 -17.60 1.65
C ASP A 138 -5.43 -16.55 1.49
N THR A 139 -4.18 -16.98 1.29
CA THR A 139 -3.04 -16.10 1.04
C THR A 139 -3.22 -15.33 -0.28
N LEU A 140 -3.62 -16.03 -1.34
CA LEU A 140 -3.89 -15.42 -2.63
C LEU A 140 -5.01 -14.38 -2.55
N LEU A 141 -6.10 -14.71 -1.84
CA LEU A 141 -7.21 -13.79 -1.61
C LEU A 141 -6.73 -12.51 -0.91
N SER A 142 -5.90 -12.63 0.14
CA SER A 142 -5.33 -11.46 0.81
C SER A 142 -4.47 -10.61 -0.11
N LEU A 143 -3.69 -11.22 -1.00
CA LEU A 143 -2.91 -10.48 -1.99
C LEU A 143 -3.81 -9.75 -2.99
N ILE A 144 -4.89 -10.37 -3.47
CA ILE A 144 -5.88 -9.71 -4.32
C ILE A 144 -6.50 -8.52 -3.60
N LEU A 145 -6.91 -8.68 -2.34
CA LEU A 145 -7.45 -7.58 -1.54
C LEU A 145 -6.45 -6.44 -1.40
N LEU A 146 -5.20 -6.76 -1.05
CA LEU A 146 -4.14 -5.77 -0.88
C LEU A 146 -3.82 -5.02 -2.17
N LEU A 147 -3.76 -5.70 -3.32
CA LEU A 147 -3.31 -5.12 -4.59
C LEU A 147 -4.44 -4.45 -5.39
N ASP A 148 -5.68 -4.90 -5.21
CA ASP A 148 -6.82 -4.41 -5.99
C ASP A 148 -7.76 -3.57 -5.11
N GLN A 149 -8.23 -4.10 -3.99
CA GLN A 149 -9.30 -3.45 -3.22
C GLN A 149 -8.79 -2.32 -2.33
N ILE A 150 -7.74 -2.55 -1.54
CA ILE A 150 -7.18 -1.55 -0.63
C ILE A 150 -6.73 -0.25 -1.34
N PRO A 151 -6.07 -0.30 -2.52
CA PRO A 151 -5.65 0.92 -3.23
C PRO A 151 -6.84 1.76 -3.69
N ARG A 152 -7.99 1.16 -4.03
CA ARG A 152 -9.22 1.89 -4.39
C ARG A 152 -9.78 2.71 -3.24
N ASN A 153 -9.50 2.32 -1.99
CA ASN A 153 -9.84 3.10 -0.80
C ASN A 153 -8.77 4.15 -0.47
N ILE A 154 -7.49 3.79 -0.55
CA ILE A 154 -6.37 4.68 -0.16
C ILE A 154 -6.18 5.84 -1.16
N TYR A 155 -6.25 5.56 -2.46
CA TYR A 155 -5.94 6.52 -3.52
C TYR A 155 -7.18 7.04 -4.23
N ARG A 156 -8.35 7.00 -3.56
CA ARG A 156 -9.59 7.53 -4.11
C ARG A 156 -9.42 9.02 -4.40
N THR A 157 -9.46 9.39 -5.67
CA THR A 157 -9.54 10.79 -6.11
C THR A 157 -11.02 11.17 -6.31
N PRO A 158 -11.51 12.28 -5.74
CA PRO A 158 -12.85 12.77 -6.06
C PRO A 158 -12.87 13.41 -7.47
N PRO A 159 -14.00 13.50 -8.21
CA PRO A 159 -15.30 12.82 -8.12
C PRO A 159 -15.64 11.97 -9.38
N ASN A 160 -14.67 11.62 -10.23
CA ASN A 160 -14.94 11.06 -11.57
C ASN A 160 -14.96 9.52 -11.63
N LEU A 161 -14.74 8.84 -10.51
CA LEU A 161 -14.90 7.39 -10.41
C LEU A 161 -16.17 7.11 -9.64
N SER A 162 -17.26 6.96 -10.38
CA SER A 162 -18.49 6.35 -9.87
C SER A 162 -18.13 5.02 -9.19
N LEU A 163 -18.65 4.81 -7.98
CA LEU A 163 -18.63 3.49 -7.35
C LEU A 163 -19.27 2.51 -8.35
N VAL A 164 -18.57 1.42 -8.64
CA VAL A 164 -19.09 0.29 -9.43
C VAL A 164 -20.09 -0.47 -8.58
#